data_AF-A0A453C9Q5-F1
#
_entry.id   AF-A0A453C9Q5-F1
#
_cell.length_a   1.000
_cell.length_b   1.000
_cell.length_c   1.000
_cell.angle_alpha   90.00
_cell.angle_beta   90.00
_cell.angle_gamma   90.00
#
_symmetry.space_group_name_H-M   'P 1'
#
loop_
_entity.id
_entity.type
_entity.pdbx_description
1 polymer ?
#
loop_
_entity_poly.entity_id
_entity_poly.type
_entity_poly.pdbx_seq_one_letter_code
_entity_poly.pdbx_strand_id
1 'polypeptide(L)'
;CMLEMLERMPEKGNQWLAERYSTRERWILAYSRDTHLSGIIRSTAWSKSAKSFFNCFINQKLSLAEFWLRFESALECQRQEESNADHTSAYATPQLITSWGLEKHGSVVFTHEVFERFQEEIVAARDHRVVEDMAQTEGVKTVAIGGDDSDKVREVRWDAVTMTANCSCKLFESVGISCRHINLVLRSSKLNELPSSCVLKRWQKSAKFG
;
A
#
# COMPACT_ATOMS: atom_id res chain seq x y z
N CYS A 1 4.48 5.82 -25.47
CA CYS A 1 4.18 4.40 -25.76
C CYS A 1 2.75 3.95 -25.44
N MET A 2 2.22 3.96 -24.20
CA MET A 2 0.80 3.54 -23.96
C MET A 2 -0.21 4.70 -24.06
N LEU A 3 0.17 5.90 -23.63
CA LEU A 3 -0.65 7.11 -23.74
C LEU A 3 -0.78 7.59 -25.20
N GLU A 4 0.29 7.52 -26.00
CA GLU A 4 0.26 7.84 -27.44
C GLU A 4 -0.59 6.85 -28.26
N MET A 5 -0.70 5.59 -27.84
CA MET A 5 -1.61 4.61 -28.47
C MET A 5 -3.08 4.92 -28.16
N LEU A 6 -3.36 5.59 -27.03
CA LEU A 6 -4.70 5.93 -26.59
C LEU A 6 -5.22 7.22 -27.24
N GLU A 7 -4.35 8.15 -27.62
CA GLU A 7 -4.75 9.39 -28.33
C GLU A 7 -5.13 9.16 -29.80
N ARG A 8 -4.65 8.07 -30.42
CA ARG A 8 -4.94 7.70 -31.81
C ARG A 8 -6.26 6.93 -32.03
N MET A 9 -7.03 6.69 -30.97
CA MET A 9 -8.20 5.81 -31.00
C MET A 9 -9.58 6.42 -31.36
N PRO A 10 -9.78 7.73 -31.67
CA PRO A 10 -11.14 8.25 -31.85
C PRO A 10 -11.66 8.15 -33.30
N GLU A 11 -11.33 7.13 -34.09
CA GLU A 11 -11.75 7.11 -35.52
C GLU A 11 -12.36 5.82 -36.06
N LYS A 12 -12.71 4.83 -35.22
CA LYS A 12 -13.46 3.67 -35.73
C LYS A 12 -14.68 3.34 -34.88
N GLY A 13 -15.76 4.10 -35.11
CA GLY A 13 -17.18 3.70 -35.13
C GLY A 13 -17.77 2.78 -34.05
N ASN A 14 -17.02 2.43 -33.02
CA ASN A 14 -17.41 1.45 -32.02
C ASN A 14 -17.76 2.20 -30.73
N GLN A 15 -19.06 2.37 -30.53
CA GLN A 15 -19.63 3.06 -29.37
C GLN A 15 -19.10 2.49 -28.04
N TRP A 16 -18.92 1.17 -27.95
CA TRP A 16 -18.39 0.53 -26.74
C TRP A 16 -16.96 0.96 -26.43
N LEU A 17 -16.10 1.12 -27.45
CA LEU A 17 -14.73 1.60 -27.26
C LEU A 17 -14.71 3.09 -26.86
N ALA A 18 -15.60 3.91 -27.43
CA ALA A 18 -15.75 5.31 -27.05
C ALA A 18 -16.22 5.46 -25.60
N GLU A 19 -17.19 4.65 -25.16
CA GLU A 19 -17.68 4.62 -23.76
C GLU A 19 -16.61 4.10 -22.78
N ARG A 20 -15.82 3.10 -23.17
CA ARG A 20 -14.68 2.65 -22.36
C ARG A 20 -13.59 3.70 -22.25
N TYR A 21 -13.31 4.41 -23.34
CA TYR A 21 -12.34 5.49 -23.37
C TYR A 21 -12.80 6.73 -22.59
N SER A 22 -14.09 7.07 -22.64
CA SER A 22 -14.63 8.19 -21.86
C SER A 22 -14.56 7.92 -20.35
N THR A 23 -14.66 6.66 -19.94
CA THR A 23 -14.54 6.24 -18.53
C THR A 23 -13.11 5.91 -18.10
N ARG A 24 -12.10 6.19 -18.94
CA ARG A 24 -10.69 5.80 -18.71
C ARG A 24 -10.12 6.24 -17.37
N GLU A 25 -10.51 7.41 -16.88
CA GLU A 25 -10.09 7.93 -15.57
C GLU A 25 -10.52 7.05 -14.39
N ARG A 26 -11.55 6.21 -14.55
CA ARG A 26 -12.05 5.31 -13.49
C ARG A 26 -11.31 3.98 -13.41
N TRP A 27 -10.62 3.56 -14.48
CA TRP A 27 -10.03 2.22 -14.56
C TRP A 27 -8.55 2.21 -14.98
N ILE A 28 -8.01 3.32 -15.49
CA ILE A 28 -6.58 3.49 -15.75
C ILE A 28 -5.88 4.00 -14.49
N LEU A 29 -5.00 3.15 -13.95
CA LEU A 29 -4.14 3.41 -12.78
C LEU A 29 -3.33 4.72 -12.84
N ALA A 30 -2.91 5.13 -14.04
CA ALA A 30 -2.10 6.35 -14.21
C ALA A 30 -2.86 7.62 -13.82
N TYR A 31 -4.20 7.63 -13.96
CA TYR A 31 -5.05 8.77 -13.58
C TYR A 31 -5.48 8.73 -12.10
N SER A 32 -5.28 7.60 -11.40
CA SER A 32 -5.65 7.44 -10.00
C SER A 32 -4.49 7.77 -9.04
N ARG A 33 -3.41 8.40 -9.52
CA ARG A 33 -2.21 8.62 -8.67
C ARG A 33 -2.44 9.61 -7.53
N ASP A 34 -3.42 10.50 -7.69
CA ASP A 34 -3.78 11.53 -6.71
C ASP A 34 -5.04 11.18 -5.90
N THR A 35 -5.68 10.05 -6.18
CA THR A 35 -6.83 9.58 -5.37
C THR A 35 -6.34 8.71 -4.22
N HIS A 36 -6.86 8.96 -3.01
CA HIS A 36 -6.57 8.12 -1.86
C HIS A 36 -7.26 6.78 -2.04
N LEU A 37 -6.48 5.74 -2.31
CA LEU A 37 -7.01 4.44 -2.67
C LEU A 37 -6.96 3.47 -1.50
N SER A 38 -6.38 3.81 -0.36
CA SER A 38 -6.43 3.00 0.87
C SER A 38 -6.01 1.53 0.67
N GLY A 39 -5.11 1.24 -0.27
CA GLY A 39 -4.77 -0.14 -0.66
C GLY A 39 -5.85 -0.89 -1.47
N ILE A 40 -6.95 -0.23 -1.86
CA ILE A 40 -8.05 -0.78 -2.67
C ILE A 40 -7.63 -0.96 -4.13
N ILE A 41 -6.57 -0.29 -4.60
CA ILE A 41 -6.05 -0.55 -5.94
C ILE A 41 -5.68 -2.02 -6.05
N ARG A 42 -6.54 -2.76 -6.75
CA ARG A 42 -6.31 -4.14 -7.15
C ARG A 42 -5.19 -4.15 -8.15
N SER A 43 -3.95 -4.23 -7.66
CA SER A 43 -2.77 -4.35 -8.50
C SER A 43 -2.87 -5.62 -9.35
N THR A 44 -2.08 -5.68 -10.41
CA THR A 44 -1.87 -6.92 -11.18
C THR A 44 -1.48 -8.10 -10.28
N ALA A 45 -0.90 -7.85 -9.09
CA ALA A 45 -0.58 -8.87 -8.11
C ALA A 45 -1.82 -9.56 -7.53
N TRP A 46 -2.95 -8.86 -7.31
CA TRP A 46 -4.20 -9.52 -6.93
C TRP A 46 -4.72 -10.39 -8.08
N SER A 47 -4.72 -9.90 -9.32
CA SER A 47 -5.15 -10.73 -10.46
C SER A 47 -4.26 -11.96 -10.65
N LYS A 48 -2.95 -11.85 -10.34
CA LYS A 48 -1.99 -12.95 -10.37
C LYS A 48 -2.18 -13.89 -9.18
N SER A 49 -2.42 -13.38 -7.99
CA SER A 49 -2.70 -14.15 -6.77
C SER A 49 -4.03 -14.88 -6.89
N ALA A 50 -5.12 -14.18 -7.24
CA ALA A 50 -6.41 -14.77 -7.53
C ALA A 50 -6.31 -15.80 -8.65
N LYS A 51 -5.64 -15.47 -9.77
CA LYS A 51 -5.42 -16.44 -10.84
C LYS A 51 -4.58 -17.64 -10.38
N SER A 52 -3.53 -17.44 -9.58
CA SER A 52 -2.71 -18.53 -9.03
C SER A 52 -3.52 -19.42 -8.11
N PHE A 53 -4.27 -18.82 -7.19
CA PHE A 53 -5.18 -19.49 -6.29
C PHE A 53 -6.20 -20.31 -7.08
N PHE A 54 -6.96 -19.68 -7.98
CA PHE A 54 -7.97 -20.35 -8.79
C PHE A 54 -7.39 -21.36 -9.78
N ASN A 55 -6.18 -21.17 -10.30
CA ASN A 55 -5.53 -22.15 -11.17
C ASN A 55 -5.24 -23.48 -10.44
N CYS A 56 -5.04 -23.47 -9.11
CA CYS A 56 -4.90 -24.70 -8.33
C CYS A 56 -6.21 -25.49 -8.22
N PHE A 57 -7.37 -24.84 -8.44
CA PHE A 57 -8.70 -25.42 -8.21
C PHE A 57 -9.54 -25.60 -9.48
N ILE A 58 -9.25 -24.86 -10.55
CA ILE A 58 -10.07 -24.81 -11.77
C ILE A 58 -9.29 -25.41 -12.95
N ASN A 59 -9.63 -26.65 -13.31
CA ASN A 59 -9.31 -27.21 -14.62
C ASN A 59 -10.49 -26.97 -15.57
N GLN A 60 -10.22 -26.58 -16.83
CA GLN A 60 -11.24 -26.32 -17.87
C GLN A 60 -12.16 -27.51 -18.20
N LYS A 61 -11.94 -28.69 -17.62
CA LYS A 61 -12.69 -29.94 -17.87
C LYS A 61 -13.51 -30.43 -16.67
N LEU A 62 -13.70 -29.61 -15.63
CA LEU A 62 -14.49 -30.01 -14.45
C LEU A 62 -15.99 -29.97 -14.74
N SER A 63 -16.73 -30.96 -14.24
CA SER A 63 -18.20 -30.85 -14.15
C SER A 63 -18.59 -29.76 -13.15
N LEU A 64 -19.81 -29.24 -13.26
CA LEU A 64 -20.31 -28.18 -12.37
C LEU A 64 -20.28 -28.60 -10.89
N ALA A 65 -20.58 -29.87 -10.60
CA ALA A 65 -20.55 -30.40 -9.24
C ALA A 65 -19.13 -30.48 -8.68
N GLU A 66 -18.15 -30.92 -9.49
CA GLU A 66 -16.75 -30.95 -9.08
C GLU A 66 -16.17 -29.54 -8.90
N PHE A 67 -16.56 -28.60 -9.77
CA PHE A 67 -16.21 -27.19 -9.60
C PHE A 67 -16.73 -26.65 -8.27
N TRP A 68 -18.00 -26.91 -7.93
CA TRP A 68 -18.60 -26.42 -6.70
C TRP A 68 -17.88 -26.95 -5.45
N LEU A 69 -17.59 -28.26 -5.40
CA LEU A 69 -16.84 -28.88 -4.31
C LEU A 69 -15.43 -28.28 -4.15
N ARG A 70 -14.74 -28.04 -5.27
CA ARG A 70 -13.40 -27.43 -5.27
C ARG A 70 -13.44 -25.97 -4.84
N PHE A 71 -14.48 -25.25 -5.24
CA PHE A 71 -14.70 -23.87 -4.86
C PHE A 71 -14.99 -23.73 -3.36
N GLU A 72 -15.88 -24.56 -2.80
CA GLU A 72 -16.14 -24.59 -1.35
C GLU A 72 -14.87 -24.93 -0.55
N SER A 73 -14.09 -25.91 -1.02
CA SER A 73 -12.81 -26.28 -0.38
C SER A 73 -11.79 -25.13 -0.42
N ALA A 74 -11.74 -24.40 -1.53
CA ALA A 74 -10.88 -23.23 -1.67
C ALA A 74 -11.31 -22.10 -0.71
N LEU A 75 -12.61 -21.83 -0.59
CA LEU A 75 -13.15 -20.86 0.37
C LEU A 75 -12.83 -21.24 1.82
N GLU A 76 -12.94 -22.53 2.17
CA GLU A 76 -12.60 -22.99 3.51
C GLU A 76 -11.10 -22.83 3.80
N CYS A 77 -10.24 -23.16 2.84
CA CYS A 77 -8.80 -22.95 2.97
C CYS A 77 -8.48 -21.46 3.19
N GLN A 78 -9.12 -20.56 2.43
CA GLN A 78 -8.95 -19.13 2.59
C GLN A 78 -9.40 -18.67 3.99
N ARG A 79 -10.56 -19.14 4.47
CA ARG A 79 -11.04 -18.83 5.84
C ARG A 79 -10.08 -19.33 6.92
N GLN A 80 -9.52 -20.52 6.74
CA GLN A 80 -8.55 -21.07 7.68
C GLN A 80 -7.25 -20.27 7.69
N GLU A 81 -6.75 -19.85 6.53
CA GLU A 81 -5.59 -18.95 6.43
C GLU A 81 -5.85 -17.60 7.12
N GLU A 82 -7.01 -16.99 6.90
CA GLU A 82 -7.41 -15.76 7.58
C GLU A 82 -7.50 -15.95 9.11
N SER A 83 -8.06 -17.06 9.57
CA SER A 83 -8.13 -17.42 11.00
C SER A 83 -6.74 -17.60 11.62
N ASN A 84 -5.82 -18.27 10.91
CA ASN A 84 -4.45 -18.45 11.34
C ASN A 84 -3.68 -17.12 11.40
N ALA A 85 -3.91 -16.24 10.42
CA ALA A 85 -3.33 -14.90 10.39
C ALA A 85 -3.85 -14.03 11.55
N ASP A 86 -5.15 -14.12 11.88
CA ASP A 86 -5.74 -13.44 13.03
C ASP A 86 -5.16 -13.93 14.35
N HIS A 87 -5.07 -15.25 14.51
CA HIS A 87 -4.47 -15.85 15.69
C HIS A 87 -3.01 -15.40 15.85
N THR A 88 -2.23 -15.41 14.76
CA THR A 88 -0.85 -14.92 14.76
C THR A 88 -0.79 -13.44 15.13
N SER A 89 -1.66 -12.60 14.56
CA SER A 89 -1.70 -11.17 14.87
C SER A 89 -2.11 -10.86 16.33
N ALA A 90 -2.96 -11.71 16.92
CA ALA A 90 -3.44 -11.58 18.29
C ALA A 90 -2.42 -12.05 19.33
N TYR A 91 -1.70 -13.13 19.05
CA TYR A 91 -0.87 -13.82 20.06
C TYR A 91 0.63 -13.78 19.79
N ALA A 92 1.08 -13.59 18.54
CA ALA A 92 2.50 -13.46 18.23
C ALA A 92 2.97 -12.02 18.42
N THR A 93 4.09 -11.86 19.11
CA THR A 93 4.79 -10.58 19.18
C THR A 93 5.79 -10.52 18.02
N PRO A 94 5.64 -9.57 17.07
CA PRO A 94 6.58 -9.44 15.97
C PRO A 94 7.99 -9.13 16.48
N GLN A 95 9.01 -9.73 15.88
CA GLN A 95 10.39 -9.37 16.19
C GLN A 95 10.72 -8.00 15.59
N LEU A 96 11.38 -7.15 16.38
CA LEU A 96 11.84 -5.84 15.93
C LEU A 96 13.24 -5.97 15.32
N ILE A 97 13.46 -5.38 14.16
CA ILE A 97 14.75 -5.36 13.46
C ILE A 97 15.58 -4.14 13.86
N THR A 98 14.92 -3.02 14.19
CA THR A 98 15.58 -1.79 14.60
C THR A 98 15.17 -1.38 16.02
N SER A 99 15.93 -0.47 16.61
CA SER A 99 15.59 0.14 17.90
C SER A 99 14.69 1.38 17.76
N TRP A 100 14.04 1.58 16.61
CA TRP A 100 13.26 2.78 16.34
C TRP A 100 11.92 2.73 17.08
N GLY A 101 11.57 3.82 17.78
CA GLY A 101 10.28 3.94 18.45
C GLY A 101 9.10 3.70 17.50
N LEU A 102 9.17 4.26 16.29
CA LEU A 102 8.14 4.09 15.25
C LEU A 102 7.87 2.62 14.91
N GLU A 103 8.91 1.79 14.87
CA GLU A 103 8.78 0.35 14.62
C GLU A 103 8.06 -0.33 15.77
N LYS A 104 8.47 -0.03 17.01
CA LYS A 104 7.82 -0.55 18.22
C LYS A 104 6.35 -0.14 18.30
N HIS A 105 6.01 1.09 17.94
CA HIS A 105 4.63 1.53 17.90
C HIS A 105 3.85 0.81 16.78
N GLY A 106 4.45 0.67 15.60
CA GLY A 106 3.86 -0.07 14.48
C GLY A 106 3.52 -1.53 14.82
N SER A 107 4.33 -2.23 15.61
CA SER A 107 4.08 -3.65 15.97
C SER A 107 2.87 -3.84 16.89
N VAL A 108 2.50 -2.79 17.63
CA VAL A 108 1.31 -2.75 18.49
C VAL A 108 0.07 -2.37 17.68
N VAL A 109 0.22 -1.41 16.77
CA VAL A 109 -0.90 -0.84 16.02
C VAL A 109 -1.35 -1.73 14.86
N PHE A 110 -0.41 -2.23 14.05
CA PHE A 110 -0.72 -2.93 12.81
C PHE A 110 -0.96 -4.43 12.99
N THR A 111 -1.81 -5.01 12.15
CA THR A 111 -1.86 -6.48 11.98
C THR A 111 -0.51 -7.03 11.54
N HIS A 112 -0.19 -8.29 11.85
CA HIS A 112 1.12 -8.89 11.56
C HIS A 112 1.58 -8.70 10.11
N GLU A 113 0.72 -9.01 9.13
CA GLU A 113 1.02 -8.85 7.69
C GLU A 113 1.36 -7.40 7.31
N VAL A 114 0.59 -6.42 7.82
CA VAL A 114 0.86 -5.01 7.56
C VAL A 114 2.13 -4.56 8.26
N PHE A 115 2.39 -5.06 9.48
CA PHE A 115 3.59 -4.73 10.22
C PHE A 115 4.86 -5.19 9.49
N GLU A 116 4.87 -6.39 8.90
CA GLU A 116 6.01 -6.87 8.09
C GLU A 116 6.34 -5.89 6.96
N ARG A 117 5.33 -5.47 6.19
CA ARG A 117 5.49 -4.49 5.09
C ARG A 117 5.93 -3.12 5.59
N PHE A 118 5.42 -2.69 6.75
CA PHE A 118 5.86 -1.44 7.37
C PHE A 118 7.31 -1.54 7.87
N GLN A 119 7.70 -2.69 8.41
CA GLN A 119 9.06 -2.94 8.90
C GLN A 119 10.07 -2.92 7.75
N GLU A 120 9.73 -3.43 6.56
CA GLU A 120 10.55 -3.27 5.35
C GLU A 120 10.81 -1.79 5.04
N GLU A 121 9.79 -0.94 5.12
CA GLU A 121 9.94 0.51 4.89
C GLU A 121 10.74 1.21 6.01
N ILE A 122 10.69 0.71 7.26
CA ILE A 122 11.54 1.20 8.36
C ILE A 122 13.01 0.86 8.13
N VAL A 123 13.30 -0.39 7.72
CA VAL A 123 14.66 -0.83 7.40
C VAL A 123 15.19 -0.03 6.21
N ALA A 124 14.39 0.13 5.16
CA ALA A 124 14.76 0.96 4.01
C ALA A 124 15.00 2.43 4.38
N ALA A 125 14.23 2.99 5.32
CA ALA A 125 14.46 4.34 5.84
C ALA A 125 15.78 4.46 6.58
N ARG A 126 16.15 3.45 7.37
CA ARG A 126 17.43 3.42 8.11
C ARG A 126 18.63 3.42 7.17
N ASP A 127 18.52 2.70 6.06
CA ASP A 127 19.62 2.53 5.11
C ASP A 127 19.71 3.71 4.12
N HIS A 128 18.73 4.62 4.14
CA HIS A 128 18.72 5.85 3.34
C HIS A 128 19.71 6.88 3.88
N ARG A 129 20.61 7.38 3.02
CA ARG A 129 21.78 8.17 3.44
C ARG A 129 21.76 9.65 3.04
N VAL A 130 20.86 10.10 2.16
CA VAL A 130 20.97 11.44 1.57
C VAL A 130 19.71 12.26 1.84
N VAL A 131 19.82 13.19 2.77
CA VAL A 131 18.94 14.36 2.81
C VAL A 131 19.65 15.47 2.04
N GLU A 132 19.03 15.93 0.96
CA GLU A 132 19.61 16.94 0.07
C GLU A 132 19.30 18.37 0.53
N ASP A 133 18.07 18.59 1.00
CA ASP A 133 17.63 19.92 1.45
C ASP A 133 16.57 19.81 2.56
N MET A 134 16.55 20.82 3.43
CA MET A 134 15.55 20.97 4.49
C MET A 134 15.12 22.43 4.62
N ALA A 135 13.83 22.66 4.43
CA ALA A 135 13.19 23.95 4.68
C ALA A 135 12.16 23.83 5.82
N GLN A 136 12.08 24.85 6.66
CA GLN A 136 11.05 24.94 7.69
C GLN A 136 10.35 26.29 7.61
N THR A 137 9.02 26.26 7.45
CA THR A 137 8.20 27.47 7.32
C THR A 137 6.90 27.25 8.08
N GLU A 138 6.55 28.16 9.00
CA GLU A 138 5.25 28.17 9.70
C GLU A 138 4.83 26.82 10.32
N GLY A 139 5.78 26.06 10.88
CA GLY A 139 5.50 24.75 11.51
C GLY A 139 5.46 23.56 10.54
N VAL A 140 5.61 23.80 9.24
CA VAL A 140 5.76 22.78 8.20
C VAL A 140 7.25 22.58 7.88
N LYS A 141 7.70 21.33 7.98
CA LYS A 141 9.04 20.89 7.59
C LYS A 141 8.96 20.21 6.22
N THR A 142 9.65 20.77 5.24
CA THR A 142 9.81 20.18 3.90
C THR A 142 11.22 19.62 3.77
N VAL A 143 11.33 18.35 3.39
CA VAL A 143 12.60 17.64 3.25
C VAL A 143 12.71 17.04 1.85
N ALA A 144 13.78 17.38 1.14
CA ALA A 144 14.15 16.74 -0.12
C ALA A 144 15.10 15.57 0.18
N ILE A 145 14.72 14.38 -0.26
CA ILE A 145 15.42 13.14 0.01
C ILE A 145 15.87 12.54 -1.33
N GLY A 146 17.17 12.38 -1.49
CA GLY A 146 17.80 11.83 -2.69
C GLY A 146 18.31 10.41 -2.47
N GLY A 147 18.66 9.72 -3.55
CA GLY A 147 19.34 8.42 -3.47
C GLY A 147 18.42 7.19 -3.42
N ASP A 148 17.14 7.31 -3.79
CA ASP A 148 16.36 6.14 -4.19
C ASP A 148 16.92 5.59 -5.52
N ASP A 149 16.77 4.29 -5.78
CA ASP A 149 17.27 3.51 -6.94
C ASP A 149 16.89 4.07 -8.34
N SER A 150 16.14 5.17 -8.37
CA SER A 150 15.62 5.84 -9.55
C SER A 150 16.18 7.25 -9.80
N ASP A 151 17.18 7.70 -9.01
CA ASP A 151 17.81 9.04 -9.11
C ASP A 151 16.81 10.20 -8.99
N LYS A 152 15.62 9.92 -8.45
CA LYS A 152 14.52 10.87 -8.28
C LYS A 152 14.49 11.37 -6.85
N VAL A 153 14.64 12.69 -6.70
CA VAL A 153 14.43 13.39 -5.44
C VAL A 153 12.97 13.25 -5.01
N ARG A 154 12.77 12.87 -3.74
CA ARG A 154 11.47 12.76 -3.08
C ARG A 154 11.29 13.90 -2.11
N GLU A 155 10.15 14.57 -2.22
CA GLU A 155 9.78 15.64 -1.30
C GLU A 155 8.84 15.08 -0.24
N VAL A 156 9.14 15.36 1.02
CA VAL A 156 8.28 15.06 2.16
C VAL A 156 7.90 16.36 2.84
N ARG A 157 6.60 16.56 3.05
CA ARG A 157 6.05 17.66 3.85
C ARG A 157 5.50 17.09 5.15
N TRP A 158 5.98 17.60 6.27
CA TRP A 158 5.56 17.24 7.61
C TRP A 158 5.01 18.50 8.31
N ASP A 159 3.74 18.50 8.65
CA ASP A 159 3.10 19.55 9.43
C ASP A 159 2.97 19.10 10.88
N ALA A 160 3.72 19.76 11.77
CA ALA A 160 3.72 19.44 13.19
C ALA A 160 2.44 19.90 13.93
N VAL A 161 1.68 20.82 13.36
CA VAL A 161 0.43 21.34 13.94
C VAL A 161 -0.72 20.39 13.66
N THR A 162 -0.90 20.01 12.40
CA THR A 162 -1.95 19.06 12.00
C THR A 162 -1.54 17.60 12.20
N MET A 163 -0.26 17.34 12.51
CA MET A 163 0.34 16.01 12.62
C MET A 163 0.15 15.21 11.33
N THR A 164 0.29 15.85 10.16
CA THR A 164 0.12 15.24 8.84
C THR A 164 1.43 15.14 8.08
N ALA A 165 1.60 14.04 7.35
CA ALA A 165 2.76 13.79 6.50
C ALA A 165 2.32 13.47 5.07
N ASN A 166 2.96 14.10 4.09
CA ASN A 166 2.74 13.81 2.67
C ASN A 166 4.09 13.58 1.99
N CYS A 167 4.14 12.62 1.08
CA CYS A 167 5.34 12.35 0.30
C CYS A 167 5.03 12.26 -1.19
N SER A 168 5.92 12.81 -2.02
CA SER A 168 5.78 12.75 -3.49
C SER A 168 5.85 11.33 -4.07
N CYS A 169 6.30 10.33 -3.30
CA CYS A 169 6.27 8.92 -3.71
C CYS A 169 4.85 8.31 -3.73
N LYS A 170 3.88 8.92 -3.05
CA LYS A 170 2.46 8.49 -3.00
C LYS A 170 2.21 7.05 -2.50
N LEU A 171 3.17 6.45 -1.79
CA LEU A 171 2.99 5.09 -1.24
C LEU A 171 1.87 5.05 -0.19
N PHE A 172 1.78 6.06 0.68
CA PHE A 172 0.74 6.10 1.69
C PHE A 172 -0.64 6.26 1.04
N GLU A 173 -0.79 7.14 0.05
CA GLU A 173 -2.04 7.35 -0.65
C GLU A 173 -2.49 6.12 -1.47
N SER A 174 -1.54 5.34 -1.99
CA SER A 174 -1.83 4.14 -2.79
C SER A 174 -2.05 2.88 -1.94
N VAL A 175 -1.20 2.64 -0.95
CA VAL A 175 -1.15 1.40 -0.15
C VAL A 175 -1.71 1.60 1.26
N GLY A 176 -1.61 2.80 1.83
CA GLY A 176 -2.01 3.10 3.20
C GLY A 176 -0.95 2.77 4.26
N ILE A 177 0.29 2.53 3.85
CA ILE A 177 1.45 2.29 4.73
C ILE A 177 2.44 3.45 4.54
N SER A 178 2.97 4.01 5.63
CA SER A 178 3.93 5.11 5.55
C SER A 178 5.22 4.64 4.89
N CYS A 179 5.70 5.39 3.90
CA CYS A 179 6.94 5.07 3.20
C CYS A 179 8.18 5.38 4.02
N ARG A 180 9.31 4.83 3.58
CA ARG A 180 10.66 5.11 4.09
C ARG A 180 10.95 6.61 4.24
N HIS A 181 10.52 7.42 3.27
CA HIS A 181 10.73 8.87 3.26
C HIS A 181 9.99 9.56 4.42
N ILE A 182 8.70 9.22 4.62
CA ILE A 182 7.91 9.74 5.74
C ILE A 182 8.53 9.29 7.06
N ASN A 183 8.84 8.00 7.19
CA ASN A 183 9.40 7.43 8.42
C ASN A 183 10.74 8.09 8.80
N LEU A 184 11.59 8.40 7.81
CA LEU A 184 12.84 9.14 8.02
C LEU A 184 12.58 10.54 8.57
N VAL A 185 11.62 11.28 8.01
CA VAL A 185 11.26 12.63 8.49
C VAL A 185 10.66 12.59 9.88
N LEU A 186 9.72 11.68 10.16
CA LEU A 186 9.12 11.51 11.50
C LEU A 186 10.20 11.22 12.56
N ARG A 187 11.16 10.34 12.24
CA ARG A 187 12.31 10.07 13.11
C ARG A 187 13.17 11.32 13.31
N SER A 188 13.48 12.07 12.26
CA SER A 188 14.27 13.31 12.37
C SER A 188 13.56 14.37 13.22
N SER A 189 12.22 14.32 13.27
CA SER A 189 11.36 15.13 14.13
C SER A 189 11.21 14.56 15.54
N LYS A 190 11.99 13.51 15.89
CA LYS A 190 12.02 12.84 17.21
C LYS A 190 10.70 12.20 17.64
N LEU A 191 9.86 11.82 16.67
CA LEU A 191 8.64 11.07 16.97
C LEU A 191 8.97 9.60 17.19
N ASN A 192 8.47 9.07 18.31
CA ASN A 192 8.55 7.65 18.65
C ASN A 192 7.24 6.91 18.34
N GLU A 193 6.18 7.63 18.03
CA GLU A 193 4.87 7.06 17.71
C GLU A 193 4.43 7.58 16.34
N LEU A 194 3.73 6.72 15.60
CA LEU A 194 3.16 7.08 14.31
C LEU A 194 2.00 8.06 14.53
N PRO A 195 1.99 9.23 13.87
CA PRO A 195 0.82 10.09 13.85
C PRO A 195 -0.41 9.32 13.37
N SER A 196 -1.58 9.62 13.94
CA SER A 196 -2.84 8.98 13.53
C SER A 196 -3.17 9.19 12.05
N SER A 197 -2.72 10.31 11.47
CA SER A 197 -2.82 10.59 10.02
C SER A 197 -2.08 9.60 9.13
N CYS A 198 -1.05 8.93 9.67
CA CYS A 198 -0.23 7.93 8.98
C CYS A 198 -0.70 6.49 9.26
N VAL A 199 -1.84 6.30 9.92
CA VAL A 199 -2.39 4.99 10.28
C VAL A 199 -3.83 4.88 9.81
N LEU A 200 -4.08 4.06 8.80
CA LEU A 200 -5.45 3.78 8.36
C LEU A 200 -6.15 2.78 9.28
N LYS A 201 -7.42 3.05 9.61
CA LYS A 201 -8.26 2.18 10.46
C LYS A 201 -8.27 0.71 9.99
N ARG A 202 -8.36 0.47 8.68
CA ARG A 202 -8.35 -0.87 8.06
C ARG A 202 -7.14 -1.72 8.47
N TRP A 203 -5.99 -1.08 8.69
CA TRP A 203 -4.73 -1.75 8.94
C TRP A 203 -4.43 -1.98 10.42
N GLN A 204 -5.28 -1.46 11.30
CA GLN A 204 -5.12 -1.63 12.74
C GLN A 204 -5.59 -3.01 13.18
N LYS A 205 -4.95 -3.58 14.21
CA LYS A 205 -5.44 -4.83 14.85
C LYS A 205 -6.88 -4.73 15.34
N SER A 206 -7.31 -3.52 15.72
CA SER A 206 -8.66 -3.21 16.19
C SER A 206 -9.72 -3.19 15.08
N ALA A 207 -9.34 -3.26 13.80
CA ALA A 207 -10.26 -3.13 12.67
C ALA A 207 -11.37 -4.19 12.64
N LYS A 208 -11.17 -5.33 13.32
CA LYS A 208 -12.16 -6.42 13.40
C LYS A 208 -13.17 -6.27 14.55
N PHE A 209 -13.00 -5.29 15.44
CA PHE A 209 -13.84 -5.09 16.62
C PHE A 209 -14.84 -3.92 16.48
N GLY A 210 -15.08 -3.41 15.26
CA GLY A 210 -15.95 -2.27 15.00
C GLY A 210 -16.62 -2.29 13.63
#